data_AF-A0A2H9MQE5-F1
#
_entry.id   AF-A0A2H9MQE5-F1
#
_cell.length_a   1.000
_cell.length_b   1.000
_cell.length_c   1.000
_cell.angle_alpha   90.00
_cell.angle_beta   90.00
_cell.angle_gamma   90.00
#
_symmetry.space_group_name_H-M   'P 1'
#
loop_
_entity.id
_entity.type
_entity.pdbx_description
1 polymer ?
#
loop_
_entity_poly.entity_id
_entity_poly.type
_entity_poly.pdbx_seq_one_letter_code
_entity_poly.pdbx_strand_id
1 'polypeptide(L)'
;MERHEEESPSKNLFITVLLNTTIMLVELIGGLFAHSLALISDSFHNLSDTMAGVLTFYTYRLSLKDNNRKFTFGYKRAEILSAIFNASLLIGLAVVLFKEAVVRFYHPQIVKGSIMLPIAIVGLVANSISVLLLHRHSEHNLNVKSVYLHLVSDAL
;
A
#
# COMPACT_ATOMS: atom_id res chain seq x y z
N MET A 1 16.46 -20.41 -27.34
CA MET A 1 15.32 -20.77 -26.49
C MET A 1 15.62 -20.25 -25.09
N GLU A 2 15.34 -18.97 -24.86
CA GLU A 2 15.55 -18.33 -23.56
C GLU A 2 14.41 -18.75 -22.64
N ARG A 3 14.79 -19.45 -21.58
CA ARG A 3 13.90 -19.98 -20.55
C ARG A 3 13.52 -18.79 -19.67
N HIS A 4 12.44 -18.08 -20.01
CA HIS A 4 11.85 -17.10 -19.12
C HIS A 4 11.32 -17.86 -17.91
N GLU A 5 12.02 -17.75 -16.78
CA GLU A 5 11.48 -18.07 -15.47
C GLU A 5 10.26 -17.18 -15.24
N GLU A 6 9.07 -17.67 -15.61
CA GLU A 6 7.81 -17.07 -15.19
C GLU A 6 7.76 -17.19 -13.66
N GLU A 7 8.26 -16.17 -12.96
CA GLU A 7 8.02 -16.03 -11.54
C GLU A 7 6.50 -16.09 -11.32
N SER A 8 6.05 -17.15 -10.64
CA SER A 8 4.64 -17.32 -10.27
C SER A 8 4.05 -15.99 -9.78
N PRO A 9 2.86 -15.56 -10.26
CA PRO A 9 2.23 -14.31 -9.85
C PRO A 9 2.15 -14.14 -8.33
N SER A 10 2.16 -15.23 -7.56
CA SER A 10 2.25 -15.20 -6.09
C SER A 10 3.54 -14.59 -5.56
N LYS A 11 4.69 -14.86 -6.19
CA LYS A 11 6.01 -14.39 -5.72
C LYS A 11 6.14 -12.88 -5.93
N ASN A 12 5.74 -12.38 -7.10
CA ASN A 12 5.71 -10.95 -7.41
C ASN A 12 4.73 -10.18 -6.51
N LEU A 13 3.53 -10.73 -6.24
CA LEU A 13 2.59 -10.14 -5.29
C LEU A 13 3.17 -10.07 -3.87
N PHE A 14 3.83 -11.15 -3.42
CA PHE A 14 4.46 -11.17 -2.10
C PHE A 14 5.60 -10.14 -1.98
N ILE A 15 6.47 -10.06 -2.98
CA ILE A 15 7.56 -9.07 -3.04
C ILE A 15 6.98 -7.65 -3.02
N THR A 16 5.94 -7.39 -3.79
CA THR A 16 5.25 -6.08 -3.83
C THR A 16 4.71 -5.70 -2.47
N VAL A 17 3.95 -6.61 -1.83
CA VAL A 17 3.38 -6.36 -0.49
C VAL A 17 4.47 -6.10 0.54
N LEU A 18 5.55 -6.89 0.51
CA LEU A 18 6.68 -6.73 1.42
C LEU A 18 7.39 -5.39 1.22
N LEU A 19 7.59 -4.99 -0.04
CA LEU A 19 8.23 -3.73 -0.42
C LEU A 19 7.38 -2.55 0.04
N ASN A 20 6.08 -2.52 -0.27
CA ASN A 20 5.14 -1.49 0.19
C ASN A 20 5.07 -1.41 1.73
N THR A 21 5.01 -2.56 2.43
CA THR A 21 5.04 -2.59 3.89
C THR A 21 6.31 -1.94 4.45
N THR A 22 7.46 -2.23 3.83
CA THR A 22 8.75 -1.69 4.27
C THR A 22 8.82 -0.18 4.08
N ILE A 23 8.40 0.32 2.91
CA ILE A 23 8.36 1.75 2.59
C ILE A 23 7.42 2.49 3.54
N MET A 24 6.22 1.95 3.75
CA MET A 24 5.23 2.51 4.68
C MET A 24 5.82 2.72 6.08
N LEU A 25 6.60 1.76 6.59
CA LEU A 25 7.28 1.91 7.89
C LEU A 25 8.36 2.99 7.86
N VAL A 26 9.14 3.06 6.77
CA VAL A 26 10.18 4.09 6.59
C VAL A 26 9.56 5.48 6.51
N GLU A 27 8.45 5.66 5.79
CA GLU A 27 7.72 6.92 5.68
C GLU A 27 7.07 7.33 6.98
N LEU A 28 6.48 6.38 7.73
CA LEU A 28 5.87 6.66 9.03
C LEU A 28 6.93 7.15 10.03
N ILE A 29 8.03 6.40 10.16
CA ILE A 29 9.14 6.74 11.07
C ILE A 29 9.82 8.04 10.62
N GLY A 30 10.08 8.16 9.32
CA GLY A 30 10.67 9.32 8.68
C GLY A 30 9.84 10.59 8.85
N GLY A 31 8.52 10.48 8.66
CA GLY A 31 7.56 11.56 8.81
C GLY A 31 7.49 12.06 10.24
N LEU A 32 7.52 11.15 11.23
CA LEU A 32 7.59 11.52 12.65
C LEU A 32 8.89 12.26 12.96
N PHE A 33 10.05 11.78 12.50
CA PHE A 33 11.34 12.46 12.74
C PHE A 33 11.50 13.79 12.00
N ALA A 34 10.93 13.88 10.79
CA ALA A 34 10.96 15.08 9.96
C ALA A 34 9.90 16.12 10.38
N HIS A 35 9.00 15.76 11.31
CA HIS A 35 7.75 16.47 11.58
C HIS A 35 6.96 16.76 10.31
N SER A 36 6.96 15.84 9.34
CA SER A 36 6.29 16.03 8.05
C SER A 36 4.91 15.37 8.06
N LEU A 37 3.86 16.19 8.06
CA LEU A 37 2.49 15.70 7.92
C LEU A 37 2.26 15.02 6.56
N ALA A 38 3.00 15.45 5.52
CA ALA A 38 2.90 14.84 4.20
C ALA A 38 3.36 13.38 4.22
N LEU A 39 4.55 13.09 4.78
CA LEU A 39 5.05 11.71 4.90
C LEU A 39 4.17 10.85 5.82
N ILE A 40 3.67 11.44 6.90
CA ILE A 40 2.76 10.73 7.81
C ILE A 40 1.46 10.38 7.06
N SER A 41 0.87 11.34 6.34
CA SER A 41 -0.33 11.11 5.53
C SER A 41 -0.13 10.01 4.50
N ASP A 42 0.98 10.06 3.77
CA ASP A 42 1.33 9.09 2.73
C ASP A 42 1.51 7.68 3.31
N SER A 43 2.20 7.56 4.46
CA SER A 43 2.37 6.28 5.14
C SER A 43 1.05 5.63 5.59
N PHE A 44 0.06 6.44 5.99
CA PHE A 44 -1.24 5.91 6.42
C PHE A 44 -2.13 5.51 5.22
N HIS A 45 -2.01 6.20 4.10
CA HIS A 45 -2.62 5.75 2.84
C HIS A 45 -1.99 4.43 2.38
N ASN A 46 -0.66 4.36 2.34
CA ASN A 46 0.10 3.14 1.99
C ASN A 46 -0.20 1.95 2.93
N LEU A 47 -0.59 2.19 4.19
CA LEU A 47 -1.07 1.16 5.11
C LEU A 47 -2.36 0.51 4.61
N SER A 48 -3.34 1.31 4.20
CA SER A 48 -4.60 0.83 3.64
C SER A 48 -4.36 -0.06 2.42
N ASP A 49 -3.44 0.36 1.55
CA ASP A 49 -3.15 -0.32 0.30
C ASP A 49 -2.39 -1.61 0.53
N THR A 50 -1.47 -1.60 1.49
CA THR A 50 -0.80 -2.80 1.97
C THR A 50 -1.80 -3.82 2.52
N MET A 51 -2.80 -3.39 3.29
CA MET A 51 -3.85 -4.28 3.80
C MET A 51 -4.67 -4.91 2.65
N ALA A 52 -5.02 -4.12 1.63
CA ALA A 52 -5.71 -4.62 0.43
C ALA A 52 -4.82 -5.60 -0.37
N GLY A 53 -3.53 -5.30 -0.51
CA GLY A 53 -2.54 -6.16 -1.16
C GLY A 53 -2.35 -7.49 -0.45
N VAL A 54 -2.26 -7.49 0.89
CA VAL A 54 -2.18 -8.70 1.73
C VAL A 54 -3.42 -9.58 1.53
N LEU A 55 -4.62 -8.98 1.55
CA LEU A 55 -5.87 -9.71 1.33
C LEU A 55 -5.92 -10.32 -0.07
N THR A 56 -5.47 -9.57 -1.07
CA THR A 56 -5.39 -10.02 -2.47
C THR A 56 -4.43 -11.20 -2.60
N PHE A 57 -3.24 -11.10 -1.99
CA PHE A 57 -2.26 -12.19 -1.96
C PHE A 57 -2.82 -13.44 -1.29
N TYR A 58 -3.48 -13.30 -0.14
CA TYR A 58 -4.08 -14.42 0.59
C TYR A 58 -5.19 -15.10 -0.24
N THR A 59 -6.07 -14.31 -0.85
CA THR A 59 -7.16 -14.80 -1.70
C THR A 59 -6.61 -15.51 -2.94
N TYR A 60 -5.56 -14.95 -3.58
CA TYR A 60 -4.87 -15.59 -4.69
C TYR A 60 -4.25 -16.93 -4.29
N ARG A 61 -3.58 -16.99 -3.14
CA ARG A 61 -3.01 -18.23 -2.58
C ARG A 61 -4.07 -19.29 -2.29
N LEU A 62 -5.25 -18.88 -1.79
CA LEU A 62 -6.37 -19.79 -1.58
C LEU A 62 -6.94 -20.32 -2.90
N SER A 63 -7.01 -19.48 -3.94
CA SER A 63 -7.51 -19.88 -5.26
C SER A 63 -6.64 -20.95 -5.96
N LEU A 64 -5.37 -21.09 -5.57
CA LEU A 64 -4.46 -22.11 -6.10
C LEU A 64 -4.55 -23.46 -5.37
N LYS A 65 -5.27 -23.54 -4.24
CA LYS A 65 -5.48 -24.77 -3.46
C LYS A 65 -6.82 -25.38 -3.86
N ASP A 66 -6.86 -26.71 -4.09
CA ASP A 66 -8.06 -27.43 -4.50
C ASP A 66 -9.32 -27.01 -3.73
N ASN A 67 -10.43 -26.89 -4.47
CA ASN A 67 -11.70 -26.31 -4.08
C ASN A 67 -12.28 -26.93 -2.80
N ASN A 68 -11.85 -26.45 -1.63
CA ASN A 68 -12.41 -26.87 -0.38
C ASN A 68 -13.69 -26.07 -0.12
N ARG A 69 -14.84 -26.72 -0.32
CA ARG A 69 -16.22 -26.23 -0.16
C ARG A 69 -16.61 -25.74 1.24
N LYS A 70 -15.66 -25.45 2.14
CA LYS A 70 -15.95 -25.08 3.52
C LYS A 70 -16.32 -23.60 3.72
N PHE A 71 -16.01 -22.72 2.75
CA PHE A 71 -16.39 -21.30 2.80
C PHE A 71 -16.76 -20.73 1.42
N THR A 72 -17.94 -21.10 0.91
CA THR A 72 -18.46 -20.65 -0.41
C THR A 72 -18.73 -19.14 -0.48
N PHE A 73 -18.88 -18.47 0.68
CA PHE A 73 -18.94 -17.01 0.81
C PHE A 73 -17.66 -16.39 1.41
N GLY A 74 -16.63 -17.20 1.72
CA GLY A 74 -15.34 -16.75 2.27
C GLY A 74 -15.42 -15.99 3.60
N TYR A 75 -14.30 -15.39 4.00
CA TYR A 75 -14.17 -14.47 5.12
C TYR A 75 -14.86 -13.10 4.87
N LYS A 76 -15.88 -13.03 4.00
CA LYS A 76 -16.54 -11.77 3.58
C LYS A 76 -16.97 -10.86 4.73
N ARG A 77 -17.45 -11.43 5.84
CA ARG A 77 -17.83 -10.63 7.03
C ARG A 77 -16.60 -10.01 7.70
N ALA A 78 -15.50 -10.75 7.79
CA ALA A 78 -14.24 -10.23 8.32
C ALA A 78 -13.61 -9.20 7.37
N GLU A 79 -13.72 -9.41 6.05
CA GLU A 79 -13.31 -8.44 5.03
C GLU A 79 -14.07 -7.12 5.12
N ILE A 80 -15.40 -7.17 5.22
CA ILE A 80 -16.24 -5.97 5.40
C ILE A 80 -15.90 -5.26 6.72
N LEU A 81 -15.73 -6.00 7.82
CA LEU A 81 -15.35 -5.43 9.11
C LEU A 81 -13.96 -4.76 9.05
N SER A 82 -12.98 -5.40 8.40
CA SER A 82 -11.65 -4.83 8.17
C SER A 82 -11.72 -3.58 7.30
N ALA A 83 -12.53 -3.58 6.24
CA ALA A 83 -12.72 -2.42 5.37
C ALA A 83 -13.34 -1.24 6.12
N ILE A 84 -14.38 -1.47 6.93
CA ILE A 84 -15.02 -0.44 7.76
C ILE A 84 -14.03 0.09 8.81
N PHE A 85 -13.28 -0.80 9.46
CA PHE A 85 -12.26 -0.42 10.44
C PHE A 85 -11.17 0.45 9.81
N ASN A 86 -10.63 0.02 8.66
CA ASN A 86 -9.63 0.77 7.91
C ASN A 86 -10.16 2.14 7.45
N ALA A 87 -11.36 2.18 6.87
CA ALA A 87 -12.00 3.44 6.47
C ALA A 87 -12.20 4.39 7.67
N SER A 88 -12.62 3.87 8.82
CA SER A 88 -12.79 4.66 10.05
C SER A 88 -11.46 5.21 10.55
N LEU A 89 -10.38 4.42 10.50
CA LEU A 89 -9.03 4.86 10.84
C LEU A 89 -8.56 6.00 9.93
N LEU A 90 -8.70 5.84 8.60
CA LEU A 90 -8.31 6.87 7.64
C LEU A 90 -9.09 8.17 7.82
N ILE A 91 -10.40 8.09 8.07
CA ILE A 91 -11.22 9.28 8.38
C ILE A 91 -10.74 9.96 9.66
N GLY A 92 -10.49 9.19 10.72
CA GLY A 92 -9.98 9.73 11.98
C GLY A 92 -8.63 10.43 11.80
N LEU A 93 -7.72 9.81 11.05
CA LEU A 93 -6.42 10.38 10.71
C LEU A 93 -6.54 11.63 9.85
N ALA A 94 -7.42 11.63 8.85
CA ALA A 94 -7.68 12.80 8.02
C ALA A 94 -8.14 13.99 8.85
N VAL A 95 -9.02 13.79 9.84
CA VAL A 95 -9.46 14.86 10.75
C VAL A 95 -8.29 15.38 11.60
N VAL A 96 -7.45 14.50 12.13
CA VAL A 96 -6.26 14.88 12.92
C VAL A 96 -5.26 15.66 12.07
N LEU A 97 -4.93 15.15 10.88
CA LEU A 97 -4.01 15.79 9.95
C LEU A 97 -4.56 17.14 9.47
N PHE A 98 -5.87 17.23 9.21
CA PHE A 98 -6.51 18.49 8.83
C PHE A 98 -6.41 19.52 9.95
N LYS A 99 -6.71 19.12 11.19
CA LYS A 99 -6.55 19.99 12.36
C LYS A 99 -5.10 20.47 12.49
N GLU A 100 -4.13 19.57 12.37
CA GLU A 100 -2.70 19.90 12.49
C GLU A 100 -2.22 20.78 11.33
N ALA A 101 -2.73 20.56 10.11
CA ALA A 101 -2.46 21.41 8.95
C ALA A 101 -2.98 22.85 9.16
N VAL A 102 -4.20 22.99 9.69
CA VAL A 102 -4.76 24.30 10.06
C VAL A 102 -3.91 24.98 11.14
N VAL A 103 -3.52 24.25 12.18
CA VAL A 103 -2.64 24.79 13.24
C VAL A 103 -1.31 25.26 12.65
N ARG A 104 -0.68 24.45 11.80
CA ARG A 104 0.60 24.79 11.16
C ARG A 104 0.49 25.92 10.15
N PHE A 105 -0.69 26.12 9.55
CA PHE A 105 -0.94 27.26 8.67
C PHE A 105 -0.83 28.58 9.44
N TYR A 106 -1.36 28.63 10.66
CA TYR A 106 -1.24 29.81 11.54
C TYR A 106 0.08 29.85 12.33
N HIS A 107 0.68 28.69 12.62
CA HIS A 107 1.93 28.54 13.37
C HIS A 107 2.91 27.65 12.60
N PRO A 108 3.67 28.21 11.65
CA PRO A 108 4.56 27.44 10.80
C PRO A 108 5.57 26.65 11.62
N GLN A 109 5.56 25.32 11.46
CA GLN A 109 6.58 24.45 12.00
C GLN A 109 7.62 24.14 10.93
N ILE A 110 8.90 24.20 11.31
CA ILE A 110 10.01 23.90 10.41
C ILE A 110 10.03 22.39 10.15
N VAL A 111 9.72 21.99 8.92
CA VAL A 111 9.87 20.61 8.46
C VAL A 111 11.34 20.36 8.13
N LYS A 112 11.89 19.24 8.61
CA LYS A 112 13.28 18.85 8.29
C LYS A 112 13.36 18.29 6.87
N GLY A 113 13.42 19.19 5.88
CA GLY A 113 13.48 18.84 4.46
C GLY A 113 14.63 17.88 4.10
N SER A 114 15.76 17.96 4.81
CA SER A 114 16.91 17.06 4.62
C SER A 114 16.61 15.59 4.95
N ILE A 115 15.65 15.32 5.84
CA ILE A 115 15.18 13.97 6.17
C ILE A 115 13.98 13.61 5.27
N MET A 116 13.08 14.56 5.07
CA MET A 116 11.86 14.33 4.31
C MET A 116 12.14 13.97 2.85
N LEU A 117 13.00 14.72 2.17
CA LEU A 117 13.17 14.62 0.72
C LEU A 117 13.76 13.27 0.29
N PRO A 118 14.84 12.73 0.89
CA PRO A 118 15.35 11.41 0.53
C PRO A 118 14.32 10.30 0.74
N ILE A 119 13.51 10.39 1.81
CA ILE A 119 12.48 9.39 2.13
C ILE A 119 11.37 9.41 1.08
N ALA A 120 10.88 10.60 0.71
CA ALA A 120 9.88 10.73 -0.34
C ALA A 120 10.37 10.21 -1.70
N ILE A 121 11.64 10.44 -2.04
CA ILE A 121 12.24 9.90 -3.27
C ILE A 121 12.31 8.37 -3.23
N VAL A 122 12.72 7.79 -2.09
CA VAL A 122 12.76 6.33 -1.92
C VAL A 122 11.37 5.73 -2.06
N GLY A 123 10.35 6.34 -1.44
CA GLY A 123 8.96 5.92 -1.57
C GLY A 123 8.48 5.92 -3.02
N LEU A 124 8.71 7.03 -3.73
CA LEU A 124 8.35 7.16 -5.16
C LEU A 124 9.03 6.12 -6.04
N VAL A 125 10.34 5.93 -5.87
CA VAL A 125 11.11 4.94 -6.65
C VAL A 125 10.57 3.53 -6.40
N ALA A 126 10.26 3.23 -5.15
CA ALA A 126 9.86 1.90 -4.76
C ALA A 126 8.41 1.60 -5.18
N ASN A 127 7.47 2.56 -5.11
CA ASN A 127 6.16 2.46 -5.75
C ASN A 127 6.27 2.26 -7.27
N SER A 128 7.19 2.99 -7.93
CA SER A 128 7.45 2.80 -9.38
C SER A 128 7.95 1.38 -9.70
N ILE A 129 8.82 0.81 -8.86
CA ILE A 129 9.27 -0.58 -9.00
C ILE A 129 8.09 -1.55 -8.84
N SER A 130 7.21 -1.33 -7.85
CA SER A 130 6.00 -2.13 -7.65
C SER A 130 5.08 -2.12 -8.89
N VAL A 131 4.89 -0.94 -9.51
CA VAL A 131 4.14 -0.79 -10.77
C VAL A 131 4.76 -1.61 -11.89
N LEU A 132 6.08 -1.52 -12.08
CA LEU A 132 6.80 -2.24 -13.14
C LEU A 132 6.75 -3.77 -12.95
N LEU A 133 6.86 -4.25 -11.71
CA LEU A 133 6.78 -5.69 -11.38
C LEU A 133 5.41 -6.28 -11.71
N LEU A 134 4.34 -5.52 -11.46
CA LEU A 134 2.96 -5.97 -11.67
C LEU A 134 2.45 -5.76 -13.09
N HIS A 135 3.05 -4.86 -13.87
CA HIS A 135 2.62 -4.52 -15.23
C HIS A 135 2.39 -5.76 -16.11
N ARG A 136 3.37 -6.68 -16.16
CA ARG A 136 3.29 -7.91 -16.98
C ARG A 136 2.21 -8.90 -16.54
N HIS A 137 1.84 -8.90 -15.26
CA HIS A 137 0.88 -9.85 -14.69
C HIS A 137 -0.54 -9.27 -14.59
N SER A 138 -0.69 -7.95 -14.74
CA SER A 138 -1.96 -7.23 -14.68
C SER A 138 -2.92 -7.59 -15.83
N GLU A 139 -2.42 -8.01 -16.98
CA GLU A 139 -3.21 -8.38 -18.17
C GLU A 139 -4.01 -9.68 -17.97
N HIS A 140 -3.51 -10.61 -17.15
CA HIS A 140 -4.01 -11.98 -17.08
C HIS A 140 -4.89 -12.26 -15.84
N ASN A 141 -4.95 -11.35 -14.87
CA ASN A 141 -5.70 -11.55 -13.63
C ASN A 141 -6.29 -10.23 -13.12
N LEU A 142 -7.63 -10.18 -13.00
CA LEU A 142 -8.36 -8.99 -12.56
C LEU A 142 -7.96 -8.51 -11.16
N ASN A 143 -7.62 -9.41 -10.23
CA ASN A 143 -7.15 -9.02 -8.90
C ASN A 143 -5.77 -8.33 -8.99
N VAL A 144 -4.87 -8.84 -9.84
CA VAL A 144 -3.55 -8.25 -10.07
C VAL A 144 -3.68 -6.91 -10.78
N LYS A 145 -4.62 -6.81 -11.74
CA LYS A 145 -4.96 -5.56 -12.43
C LYS A 145 -5.44 -4.48 -11.47
N SER A 146 -6.26 -4.84 -10.49
CA SER A 146 -6.74 -3.91 -9.47
C SER A 146 -5.58 -3.33 -8.65
N VAL A 147 -4.65 -4.18 -8.19
CA VAL A 147 -3.47 -3.72 -7.42
C VAL A 147 -2.56 -2.86 -8.29
N TYR A 148 -2.35 -3.23 -9.56
CA TYR A 148 -1.56 -2.44 -10.51
C TYR A 148 -2.13 -1.04 -10.73
N LEU A 149 -3.44 -0.93 -11.02
CA LEU A 149 -4.10 0.35 -11.26
C LEU A 149 -4.03 1.27 -10.04
N HIS A 150 -4.14 0.69 -8.84
CA HIS A 150 -4.00 1.43 -7.59
C HIS A 150 -2.59 2.01 -7.44
N LEU A 151 -1.55 1.19 -7.61
CA LEU A 151 -0.15 1.64 -7.50
C LEU A 151 0.24 2.67 -8.57
N VAL A 152 -0.34 2.58 -9.77
CA VAL A 152 -0.16 3.61 -10.81
C VAL A 152 -0.75 4.94 -10.35
N SER A 153 -1.89 4.91 -9.65
CA SER A 153 -2.50 6.12 -9.09
C SER A 153 -1.67 6.72 -7.96
N ASP A 154 -0.98 5.91 -7.15
CA ASP A 154 -0.13 6.41 -6.06
C ASP A 154 1.20 7.00 -6.58
N ALA A 155 1.66 6.54 -7.74
CA ALA A 155 2.91 7.00 -8.35
C ALA A 155 2.77 8.33 -9.14
N LEU A 156 1.54 8.78 -9.42
CA LEU A 156 1.23 9.92 -10.29
C LEU A 156 0.82 11.17 -9.49
#